data_AF-A0A1I3HVT5-F1
#
_entry.id   AF-A0A1I3HVT5-F1
#
_cell.length_a   1.000
_cell.length_b   1.000
_cell.length_c   1.000
_cell.angle_alpha   90.00
_cell.angle_beta   90.00
_cell.angle_gamma   90.00
#
_symmetry.space_group_name_H-M   'P 1'
#
loop_
_entity.id
_entity.type
_entity.pdbx_description
1 polymer ?
#
loop_
_entity_poly.entity_id
_entity_poly.type
_entity_poly.pdbx_seq_one_letter_code
_entity_poly.pdbx_strand_id
1 'polypeptide(L)'
;MKKLTIFITILTVVFLSGCAQMNPLASTLSDGEVVANQPFMDPNDHDAVAKHYEDVAKEMKAKLQAKKEQLAEYERHNYYYGRKGQSFRSHTWANMRHLENSIEENLKEAAIHHKMAQDQQKRDLSLRTE
;
A
#
# COMPACT_ATOMS: atom_id res chain seq x y z
N MET A 1 35.18 47.71 17.73
CA MET A 1 34.26 47.36 16.61
C MET A 1 34.76 46.19 15.75
N LYS A 2 36.03 46.15 15.28
CA LYS A 2 36.58 45.02 14.49
C LYS A 2 36.48 43.63 15.16
N LYS A 3 36.64 43.54 16.49
CA LYS A 3 36.49 42.25 17.21
C LYS A 3 35.04 41.75 17.28
N LEU A 4 34.06 42.66 17.31
CA LEU A 4 32.63 42.32 17.29
C LEU A 4 32.19 41.83 15.91
N THR A 5 32.71 42.44 14.84
CA THR A 5 32.46 41.99 13.46
C THR A 5 33.07 40.61 13.18
N ILE A 6 34.26 40.31 13.72
CA ILE A 6 34.89 38.98 13.60
C ILE A 6 34.07 37.90 14.33
N PHE A 7 33.53 38.21 15.51
CA PHE A 7 32.67 37.28 16.26
C PHE A 7 31.34 37.00 15.54
N ILE A 8 30.73 38.00 14.91
CA ILE A 8 29.48 37.85 14.15
C ILE A 8 29.71 37.02 12.87
N THR A 9 30.86 37.17 12.20
CA THR A 9 31.18 36.37 11.01
C THR A 9 31.46 34.89 11.30
N ILE A 10 31.90 34.55 12.51
CA ILE A 10 32.11 33.14 12.90
C ILE A 10 30.77 32.46 13.23
N LEU A 11 29.80 33.21 13.75
CA LEU A 11 28.50 32.68 14.16
C LEU A 11 27.64 32.20 12.98
N THR A 12 27.79 32.79 11.79
CA THR A 12 26.98 32.44 10.60
C THR A 12 27.49 31.21 9.85
N VAL A 13 28.76 30.83 10.03
CA VAL A 13 29.34 29.64 9.37
C VAL A 13 28.92 28.33 10.07
N VAL A 14 28.48 28.39 11.33
CA VAL A 14 28.05 27.21 12.11
C VAL A 14 26.62 26.76 11.76
N PHE A 15 25.83 27.57 11.03
CA PHE A 15 24.41 27.28 10.79
C PHE A 15 24.10 26.49 9.50
N LEU A 16 25.11 25.96 8.79
CA LEU A 16 24.91 25.25 7.51
C LEU A 16 25.32 23.77 7.49
N SER A 17 25.55 23.11 8.63
CA SER A 17 25.82 21.66 8.68
C SER A 17 24.60 20.79 9.04
N GLY A 18 23.40 21.25 8.65
CA GLY A 18 22.14 20.55 8.91
C GLY A 18 21.34 20.23 7.65
N CYS A 19 21.98 20.02 6.50
CA CYS A 19 21.29 19.37 5.37
C CYS A 19 21.17 17.89 5.67
N ALA A 20 20.03 17.55 6.25
CA ALA A 20 19.53 16.20 6.43
C ALA A 20 19.78 15.34 5.19
N GLN A 21 20.47 14.23 5.38
CA GLN A 21 20.20 13.05 4.58
C GLN A 21 18.75 12.66 4.92
N MET A 22 17.79 13.06 4.09
CA MET A 22 16.53 12.34 3.98
C MET A 22 16.91 10.94 3.48
N ASN A 23 17.25 10.05 4.41
CA ASN A 23 16.89 8.66 4.19
C ASN A 23 15.40 8.68 3.88
N PRO A 24 14.94 8.01 2.81
CA PRO A 24 13.55 7.63 2.76
C PRO A 24 13.36 6.60 3.88
N LEU A 25 13.12 7.08 5.10
CA LEU A 25 12.08 6.50 5.94
C LEU A 25 10.76 6.96 5.34
N ALA A 26 10.53 6.57 4.08
CA ALA A 26 9.22 6.30 3.59
C ALA A 26 8.70 5.24 4.57
N SER A 27 7.82 5.70 5.44
CA SER A 27 6.73 4.93 6.01
C SER A 27 7.02 3.43 6.07
N THR A 28 7.22 2.96 7.29
CA THR A 28 6.71 1.67 7.76
C THR A 28 5.18 1.61 7.59
N LEU A 29 4.71 1.81 6.36
CA LEU A 29 3.52 1.17 5.84
C LEU A 29 4.06 -0.11 5.22
N SER A 30 3.54 -1.19 5.76
CA SER A 30 3.69 -2.57 5.33
C SER A 30 3.19 -2.75 3.88
N ASP A 31 3.83 -2.11 2.91
CA ASP A 31 3.72 -2.42 1.48
C ASP A 31 4.94 -3.21 0.98
N GLY A 32 6.02 -3.26 1.78
CA GLY A 32 7.27 -3.94 1.43
C GLY A 32 7.30 -5.46 1.67
N GLU A 33 6.33 -6.04 2.38
CA GLU A 33 6.36 -7.48 2.68
C GLU A 33 5.76 -8.33 1.54
N VAL A 34 4.94 -7.74 0.66
CA VAL A 34 4.31 -8.47 -0.47
C VAL A 34 5.21 -8.53 -1.70
N VAL A 35 6.15 -7.60 -1.87
CA VAL A 35 6.94 -7.48 -3.12
C VAL A 35 8.19 -8.37 -3.13
N ALA A 36 8.71 -8.79 -1.96
CA ALA A 36 10.01 -9.47 -1.88
C ALA A 36 9.99 -10.95 -2.34
N ASN A 37 8.81 -11.56 -2.53
CA ASN A 37 8.66 -12.97 -2.91
C ASN A 37 7.65 -13.19 -4.06
N GLN A 38 7.46 -12.20 -4.93
CA GLN A 38 6.64 -12.40 -6.12
C GLN A 38 7.39 -13.32 -7.10
N PRO A 39 6.86 -14.53 -7.39
CA PRO A 39 7.43 -15.35 -8.46
C PRO A 39 7.42 -14.52 -9.75
N PHE A 40 8.42 -14.72 -10.61
CA PHE A 40 8.34 -14.16 -11.96
C PHE A 40 7.07 -14.67 -12.63
N MET A 41 6.14 -13.77 -12.92
CA MET A 41 4.91 -14.05 -13.65
C MET A 41 5.10 -13.59 -15.09
N ASP A 42 4.83 -14.49 -16.05
CA ASP A 42 4.80 -14.10 -17.46
C ASP A 42 3.64 -13.13 -17.68
N PRO A 43 3.87 -11.88 -18.10
CA PRO A 43 2.81 -10.92 -18.33
C PRO A 43 1.81 -11.34 -19.43
N ASN A 44 2.19 -12.29 -20.30
CA ASN A 44 1.32 -12.83 -21.34
C ASN A 44 0.48 -14.03 -20.86
N ASP A 45 0.79 -14.60 -19.69
CA ASP A 45 -0.06 -15.58 -19.04
C ASP A 45 -1.18 -14.86 -18.28
N HIS A 46 -2.21 -14.47 -19.01
CA HIS A 46 -3.33 -13.72 -18.46
C HIS A 46 -4.10 -14.49 -17.39
N ASP A 47 -4.10 -15.83 -17.40
CA ASP A 47 -4.71 -16.63 -16.33
C ASP A 47 -3.90 -16.51 -15.03
N ALA A 48 -2.57 -16.60 -15.11
CA ALA A 48 -1.70 -16.41 -13.96
C ALA A 48 -1.81 -14.99 -13.38
N VAL A 49 -1.85 -13.97 -14.24
CA VAL A 49 -2.02 -12.57 -13.81
C VAL A 49 -3.40 -12.35 -13.17
N ALA A 50 -4.47 -12.90 -13.74
CA ALA A 50 -5.80 -12.80 -13.14
C ALA A 50 -5.84 -13.39 -11.73
N LYS A 51 -5.27 -14.60 -11.57
CA LYS A 51 -5.18 -15.28 -10.28
C LYS A 51 -4.36 -14.48 -9.26
N HIS A 52 -3.29 -13.83 -9.68
CA HIS A 52 -2.51 -12.97 -8.79
C HIS A 52 -3.37 -11.86 -8.18
N TYR A 53 -4.12 -11.14 -9.01
CA TYR A 53 -5.02 -10.08 -8.54
C TYR A 53 -6.14 -10.64 -7.62
N GLU A 54 -6.66 -11.84 -7.90
CA GLU A 54 -7.61 -12.51 -7.01
C GLU A 54 -7.03 -12.85 -5.64
N ASP A 55 -5.79 -13.36 -5.62
CA ASP A 55 -5.08 -13.70 -4.38
C ASP A 55 -4.79 -12.43 -3.56
N VAL A 56 -4.39 -11.34 -4.20
CA VAL A 56 -4.22 -10.03 -3.54
C VAL A 56 -5.55 -9.53 -2.97
N ALA A 57 -6.64 -9.60 -3.74
CA ALA A 57 -7.98 -9.21 -3.26
C ALA A 57 -8.42 -10.07 -2.07
N LYS A 58 -8.08 -11.36 -2.05
CA LYS A 58 -8.36 -12.28 -0.93
C LYS A 58 -7.58 -11.90 0.33
N GLU A 59 -6.30 -11.55 0.20
CA GLU A 59 -5.50 -11.05 1.31
C GLU A 59 -6.08 -9.75 1.88
N MET A 60 -6.46 -8.82 1.01
CA MET A 60 -7.08 -7.55 1.41
C MET A 60 -8.42 -7.75 2.12
N LYS A 61 -9.23 -8.73 1.69
CA LYS A 61 -10.48 -9.12 2.38
C LYS A 61 -10.19 -9.61 3.81
N ALA A 62 -9.14 -10.40 4.01
CA ALA A 62 -8.74 -10.84 5.34
C ALA A 62 -8.29 -9.65 6.22
N LYS A 63 -7.50 -8.73 5.66
CA LYS A 63 -7.11 -7.49 6.35
C LYS A 63 -8.33 -6.62 6.70
N LEU A 64 -9.30 -6.51 5.80
CA LEU A 64 -10.54 -5.74 6.03
C LEU A 64 -11.34 -6.33 7.19
N GLN A 65 -11.46 -7.66 7.25
CA GLN A 65 -12.13 -8.34 8.35
C GLN A 65 -11.43 -8.08 9.69
N ALA A 66 -10.10 -8.16 9.73
CA ALA A 66 -9.34 -7.81 10.93
C ALA A 66 -9.55 -6.35 11.36
N LYS A 67 -9.66 -5.40 10.42
CA LYS A 67 -9.97 -4.00 10.73
C LYS A 67 -11.38 -3.82 11.30
N LYS A 68 -12.37 -4.57 10.80
CA LYS A 68 -13.74 -4.59 11.34
C LYS A 68 -13.76 -5.07 12.79
N GLU A 69 -13.02 -6.14 13.08
CA GLU A 69 -12.89 -6.67 14.44
C GLU A 69 -12.18 -5.70 15.38
N GLN A 70 -11.09 -5.07 14.93
CA GLN A 70 -10.39 -4.02 15.67
C GLN A 70 -11.30 -2.83 15.99
N LEU A 71 -12.13 -2.42 15.04
CA LEU A 71 -13.10 -1.34 15.24
C LEU A 71 -14.17 -1.73 16.27
N ALA A 72 -14.72 -2.94 16.15
CA ALA A 72 -15.73 -3.44 17.08
C ALA A 72 -15.21 -3.56 18.52
N GLU A 73 -13.97 -4.02 18.69
CA GLU A 73 -13.31 -4.10 19.99
C GLU A 73 -13.09 -2.70 20.59
N TYR A 74 -12.60 -1.76 19.77
CA TYR A 74 -12.47 -0.37 20.19
C TYR A 74 -13.81 0.25 20.58
N GLU A 75 -14.87 0.04 19.79
CA GLU A 75 -16.19 0.61 20.10
C GLU A 75 -16.78 0.02 21.39
N ARG A 76 -16.57 -1.27 21.65
CA ARG A 76 -16.98 -1.96 22.88
C ARG A 76 -16.21 -1.48 24.11
N HIS A 77 -14.91 -1.21 23.95
CA HIS A 77 -13.99 -0.95 25.06
C HIS A 77 -13.22 0.37 24.93
N ASN A 78 -13.86 1.40 24.37
CA ASN A 78 -13.22 2.68 24.05
C ASN A 78 -12.55 3.34 25.28
N TYR A 79 -13.06 3.08 26.49
CA TYR A 79 -12.57 3.62 27.74
C TYR A 79 -11.15 3.13 28.12
N TYR A 80 -10.67 2.00 27.58
CA TYR A 80 -9.30 1.52 27.80
C TYR A 80 -8.25 2.27 26.98
N TYR A 81 -8.64 2.94 25.89
CA TYR A 81 -7.70 3.53 24.93
C TYR A 81 -7.26 4.95 25.31
N GLY A 82 -8.02 5.64 26.17
CA GLY A 82 -7.72 6.99 26.64
C GLY A 82 -7.46 7.97 25.49
N ARG A 83 -6.48 8.87 25.65
CA ARG A 83 -6.12 9.87 24.63
C ARG A 83 -5.64 9.26 23.31
N LYS A 84 -5.05 8.06 23.33
CA LYS A 84 -4.58 7.37 22.13
C LYS A 84 -5.74 6.85 21.26
N GLY A 85 -6.93 6.66 21.85
CA GLY A 85 -8.13 6.20 21.15
C GLY A 85 -8.82 7.26 20.29
N GLN A 86 -8.56 8.55 20.53
CA GLN A 86 -9.34 9.64 19.91
C GLN A 86 -9.36 9.60 18.38
N SER A 87 -8.27 9.19 17.74
CA SER A 87 -8.17 9.04 16.29
C SER A 87 -8.29 7.59 15.81
N PHE A 88 -8.44 6.62 16.71
CA PHE A 88 -8.48 5.20 16.34
C PHE A 88 -9.63 4.89 15.39
N ARG A 89 -10.82 5.41 15.68
CA ARG A 89 -12.02 5.20 14.87
C ARG A 89 -11.85 5.74 13.45
N SER A 90 -11.41 6.99 13.31
CA SER A 90 -11.25 7.63 11.99
C SER A 90 -10.14 6.98 11.17
N HIS A 91 -9.00 6.63 11.78
CA HIS A 91 -7.95 5.89 11.09
C HIS A 91 -8.40 4.50 10.66
N THR A 92 -9.10 3.76 11.53
CA THR A 92 -9.60 2.42 11.19
C THR A 92 -10.62 2.49 10.05
N TRP A 93 -11.52 3.48 10.07
CA TRP A 93 -12.46 3.74 8.97
C TRP A 93 -11.76 4.09 7.65
N ALA A 94 -10.72 4.93 7.70
CA ALA A 94 -9.93 5.24 6.50
C ALA A 94 -9.25 3.99 5.93
N ASN A 95 -8.65 3.16 6.79
CA ASN A 95 -8.04 1.89 6.39
C ASN A 95 -9.06 0.92 5.78
N MET A 96 -10.26 0.83 6.36
CA MET A 96 -11.32 -0.03 5.82
C MET A 96 -11.74 0.41 4.42
N ARG A 97 -11.99 1.71 4.21
CA ARG A 97 -12.33 2.25 2.88
C ARG A 97 -11.23 2.01 1.85
N HIS A 98 -9.97 2.19 2.25
CA HIS A 98 -8.84 1.90 1.38
C HIS A 98 -8.82 0.43 0.95
N LEU A 99 -9.00 -0.49 1.90
CA LEU A 99 -9.04 -1.92 1.61
C LEU A 99 -10.23 -2.30 0.72
N GLU A 100 -11.41 -1.72 0.96
CA GLU A 100 -12.59 -1.94 0.12
C GLU A 100 -12.34 -1.51 -1.33
N ASN A 101 -11.80 -0.30 -1.54
CA ASN A 101 -11.44 0.18 -2.87
C ASN A 101 -10.39 -0.72 -3.52
N SER A 102 -9.36 -1.12 -2.77
CA SER A 102 -8.29 -1.97 -3.29
C SER A 102 -8.83 -3.35 -3.69
N ILE A 103 -9.77 -3.93 -2.93
CA ILE A 103 -10.44 -5.19 -3.29
C ILE A 103 -11.19 -5.04 -4.60
N GLU A 104 -11.95 -3.94 -4.78
CA GLU A 104 -12.69 -3.68 -6.01
C GLU A 104 -11.75 -3.55 -7.21
N GLU A 105 -10.70 -2.76 -7.09
CA GLU A 105 -9.69 -2.55 -8.14
C GLU A 105 -9.02 -3.86 -8.55
N ASN A 106 -8.55 -4.66 -7.58
CA ASN A 106 -7.91 -5.94 -7.87
C ASN A 106 -8.87 -6.93 -8.53
N LEU A 107 -10.12 -7.01 -8.09
CA LEU A 107 -11.12 -7.88 -8.74
C LEU A 107 -11.46 -7.42 -10.17
N LYS A 108 -11.43 -6.11 -10.42
CA LYS A 108 -11.61 -5.57 -11.77
C LYS A 108 -10.45 -5.93 -12.69
N GLU A 109 -9.21 -5.80 -12.22
CA GLU A 109 -8.03 -6.23 -12.99
C GLU A 109 -8.04 -7.73 -13.27
N ALA A 110 -8.39 -8.56 -12.27
CA ALA A 110 -8.57 -9.99 -12.46
C ALA A 110 -9.60 -10.29 -13.58
N ALA A 111 -10.74 -9.62 -13.57
CA ALA A 111 -11.78 -9.80 -14.59
C ALA A 111 -11.31 -9.39 -16.01
N ILE A 112 -10.50 -8.32 -16.11
CA ILE A 112 -9.91 -7.89 -17.38
C ILE A 112 -8.99 -9.00 -17.91
N HIS A 113 -8.11 -9.54 -17.07
CA HIS A 113 -7.16 -10.57 -17.46
C HIS A 113 -7.85 -11.90 -17.82
N HIS A 114 -8.87 -12.32 -17.07
CA HIS A 114 -9.72 -13.47 -17.46
C HIS A 114 -10.31 -13.31 -18.85
N LYS A 115 -10.80 -12.11 -19.19
CA LYS A 115 -11.33 -11.84 -20.53
C LYS A 115 -10.24 -11.94 -21.60
N MET A 116 -9.05 -11.41 -21.33
CA MET A 116 -7.91 -11.50 -22.25
C MET A 116 -7.49 -12.95 -22.50
N ALA A 117 -7.44 -13.78 -21.45
CA ALA A 117 -7.16 -15.21 -21.56
C ALA A 117 -8.19 -15.93 -22.44
N GLN A 118 -9.49 -15.68 -22.22
CA GLN A 118 -10.58 -16.23 -23.02
C GLN A 118 -10.50 -15.81 -24.49
N ASP A 119 -10.21 -14.53 -24.76
CA ASP A 119 -10.10 -14.02 -26.12
C ASP A 119 -8.86 -14.59 -26.83
N GLN A 120 -7.76 -14.81 -26.12
CA GLN A 120 -6.58 -15.50 -26.64
C GLN A 120 -6.88 -16.95 -26.99
N GLN A 121 -7.52 -17.70 -26.08
CA GLN A 121 -7.92 -19.08 -26.34
C GLN A 121 -8.82 -19.21 -27.59
N LYS A 122 -9.76 -18.28 -27.78
CA LYS A 122 -10.62 -18.25 -28.97
C LYS A 122 -9.83 -18.02 -30.25
N ARG A 123 -8.88 -17.07 -30.25
CA ARG A 123 -8.01 -16.79 -31.42
C ARG A 123 -7.16 -18.00 -31.77
N ASP A 124 -6.56 -18.64 -30.77
CA ASP A 124 -5.72 -19.82 -30.97
C ASP A 124 -6.53 -21.00 -31.51
N LEU A 125 -7.79 -21.15 -31.08
CA LEU A 125 -8.70 -22.15 -31.62
C LEU A 125 -9.06 -21.86 -33.07
N SER A 126 -9.39 -20.61 -33.43
CA SER A 126 -9.72 -20.26 -34.82
C SER A 126 -8.55 -20.53 -35.77
N LEU A 127 -7.32 -20.24 -35.36
CA LEU A 127 -6.11 -20.48 -36.15
C LEU A 127 -5.80 -21.98 -36.34
N ARG A 128 -6.31 -22.86 -35.46
CA ARG A 128 -6.13 -24.31 -35.59
C ARG A 128 -7.19 -24.97 -36.47
N THR A 129 -8.29 -24.27 -36.75
CA THR A 129 -9.41 -24.77 -37.56
C THR A 129 -9.37 -24.31 -39.02
N GLU A 130 -8.40 -23.47 -39.37
CA GLU A 130 -8.05 -23.04 -40.74
C GLU A 130 -6.90 -23.89 -41.31
#